data_AF-A0A948B7M7-F1
#
_entry.id   AF-A0A948B7M7-F1
#
_cell.length_a   1.000
_cell.length_b   1.000
_cell.length_c   1.000
_cell.angle_alpha   90.00
_cell.angle_beta   90.00
_cell.angle_gamma   90.00
#
_symmetry.space_group_name_H-M   'P 1'
#
loop_
_entity.id
_entity.type
_entity.pdbx_description
1 polymer ?
#
loop_
_entity_poly.entity_id
_entity_poly.type
_entity_poly.pdbx_seq_one_letter_code
_entity_poly.pdbx_strand_id
1 'polypeptide(L)'
;MKTNGSETRYKRVWYGANTRVTIGPGFLHKTGFRDVVIPHPPVANGLLRLGLPGHLSRDLIFAHEFAHFQTAPVLFAYMFVISVLIYVKGRTSMGEILFLLVSVQATWEIMSESFVMLENSALYRKSYDRVTKLPRILFWAAGGILTAAGWVVVLHK
;
A
#
# COMPACT_ATOMS: atom_id res chain seq x y z
N MET A 1 -12.64 -23.93 6.24
CA MET A 1 -13.93 -23.28 5.92
C MET A 1 -13.71 -22.33 4.74
N LYS A 2 -14.22 -22.66 3.55
CA LYS A 2 -14.13 -21.82 2.34
C LYS A 2 -15.16 -20.70 2.43
N THR A 3 -14.76 -19.51 2.83
CA THR A 3 -15.60 -18.30 2.69
C THR A 3 -15.54 -17.85 1.22
N ASN A 4 -16.47 -18.35 0.40
CA ASN A 4 -16.60 -18.01 -1.02
C ASN A 4 -17.36 -16.69 -1.27
N GLY A 5 -17.70 -15.93 -0.22
CA GLY A 5 -18.40 -14.65 -0.34
C GLY A 5 -17.44 -13.47 -0.43
N SER A 6 -17.85 -12.43 -1.16
CA SER A 6 -17.24 -11.12 -1.05
C SER A 6 -17.54 -10.52 0.33
N GLU A 7 -16.54 -9.93 0.97
CA GLU A 7 -16.70 -9.23 2.24
C GLU A 7 -16.51 -7.73 2.02
N THR A 8 -17.39 -6.90 2.60
CA THR A 8 -17.27 -5.43 2.57
C THR A 8 -17.11 -4.91 3.98
N ARG A 9 -16.11 -4.06 4.20
CA ARG A 9 -15.93 -3.32 5.46
C ARG A 9 -15.93 -1.82 5.20
N TYR A 10 -16.28 -1.07 6.23
CA TYR A 10 -16.27 0.39 6.23
C TYR A 10 -15.39 0.89 7.38
N LYS A 11 -14.60 1.94 7.14
CA LYS A 11 -13.82 2.62 8.18
C LYS A 11 -13.87 4.12 7.93
N ARG A 12 -13.94 4.90 9.00
CA ARG A 12 -13.72 6.35 8.93
C ARG A 12 -12.24 6.63 9.10
N VAL A 13 -11.64 7.36 8.17
CA VAL A 13 -10.23 7.77 8.27
C VAL A 13 -10.08 9.02 9.11
N TRP A 14 -8.87 9.31 9.59
CA TRP A 14 -8.63 10.35 10.60
C TRP A 14 -9.04 11.77 10.14
N TYR A 15 -9.05 12.04 8.83
CA TYR A 15 -9.52 13.30 8.25
C TYR A 15 -11.03 13.30 7.93
N GLY A 16 -11.80 12.38 8.52
CA GLY A 16 -13.26 12.41 8.53
C GLY A 16 -13.98 11.75 7.36
N ALA A 17 -13.26 11.30 6.33
CA ALA A 17 -13.84 10.61 5.17
C ALA A 17 -14.26 9.17 5.49
N ASN A 18 -15.33 8.69 4.85
CA ASN A 18 -15.80 7.31 5.00
C ASN A 18 -15.29 6.47 3.83
N THR A 19 -14.54 5.42 4.13
CA THR A 19 -13.98 4.51 3.14
C THR A 19 -14.70 3.18 3.15
N ARG A 20 -14.68 2.52 2.00
CA ARG A 20 -15.24 1.20 1.77
C ARG A 20 -14.19 0.34 1.10
N VAL A 21 -13.98 -0.86 1.64
CA VAL A 21 -13.13 -1.89 1.05
C VAL A 21 -13.99 -3.12 0.85
N THR A 22 -13.94 -3.71 -0.34
CA THR A 22 -14.60 -4.96 -0.69
C THR A 22 -13.56 -5.95 -1.22
N ILE A 23 -13.41 -7.08 -0.54
CA ILE A 23 -12.55 -8.19 -0.97
C ILE A 23 -13.47 -9.25 -1.55
N GLY A 24 -13.40 -9.47 -2.87
CA GLY A 24 -14.18 -10.48 -3.58
C GLY A 24 -13.52 -11.85 -3.61
N PRO A 25 -14.18 -12.87 -4.19
CA PRO A 25 -13.49 -14.09 -4.59
C PRO A 25 -12.49 -13.76 -5.71
N GLY A 26 -11.22 -14.14 -5.52
CA GLY A 26 -10.14 -13.92 -6.50
C GLY A 26 -9.15 -12.84 -6.08
N PHE A 27 -8.45 -12.28 -7.08
CA PHE A 27 -7.35 -11.34 -6.84
C PHE A 27 -7.82 -9.89 -6.74
N LEU A 28 -8.88 -9.45 -7.41
CA LEU A 28 -9.24 -8.02 -7.44
C LEU A 28 -10.02 -7.57 -6.19
N HIS A 29 -9.54 -6.50 -5.55
CA HIS A 29 -10.27 -5.78 -4.50
C HIS A 29 -10.96 -4.54 -5.09
N LYS A 30 -12.01 -4.06 -4.43
CA LYS A 30 -12.62 -2.75 -4.72
C LYS A 30 -12.47 -1.85 -3.52
N THR A 31 -11.85 -0.70 -3.69
CA THR A 31 -11.60 0.24 -2.59
C THR A 31 -11.98 1.65 -2.99
N GLY A 32 -12.49 2.45 -2.06
CA GLY A 32 -12.75 3.87 -2.33
C GLY A 32 -13.57 4.57 -1.26
N PHE A 33 -14.19 5.69 -1.65
CA PHE A 33 -14.98 6.54 -0.76
C PHE A 33 -16.46 6.45 -1.12
N ARG A 34 -17.28 6.01 -0.15
CA ARG A 34 -18.73 5.81 -0.33
C ARG A 34 -19.04 4.98 -1.59
N ASP A 35 -19.62 5.63 -2.60
CA ASP A 35 -20.11 5.00 -3.84
C ASP A 35 -19.07 4.96 -4.95
N VAL A 36 -17.95 5.68 -4.80
CA VAL A 36 -16.85 5.66 -5.76
C VAL A 36 -15.84 4.62 -5.31
N VAL A 37 -15.77 3.51 -6.04
CA VAL A 37 -14.83 2.41 -5.80
C VAL A 37 -14.00 2.14 -7.05
N ILE A 38 -12.71 1.93 -6.84
CA ILE A 38 -11.73 1.64 -7.90
C ILE A 38 -11.25 0.20 -7.71
N PRO A 39 -11.15 -0.60 -8.79
CA PRO A 39 -10.51 -1.90 -8.71
C PRO A 39 -9.02 -1.72 -8.39
N HIS A 40 -8.54 -2.45 -7.39
CA HIS A 40 -7.15 -2.43 -6.97
C HIS A 40 -6.59 -3.87 -6.98
N PRO A 41 -5.51 -4.14 -7.75
CA PRO A 41 -4.81 -5.42 -7.72
C PRO A 41 -3.89 -5.49 -6.48
N PRO A 42 -4.11 -6.42 -5.54
CA PRO A 42 -3.38 -6.51 -4.27
C PRO A 42 -2.05 -7.24 -4.46
N VAL A 43 -1.14 -6.70 -5.29
CA VAL A 43 0.15 -7.36 -5.55
C VAL A 43 0.99 -7.43 -4.27
N ALA A 44 1.13 -6.31 -3.55
CA ALA A 44 1.86 -6.25 -2.29
C ALA A 44 1.22 -7.15 -1.23
N ASN A 45 -0.10 -7.06 -1.08
CA ASN A 45 -0.88 -7.92 -0.19
C ASN A 45 -0.73 -9.41 -0.58
N GLY A 46 -0.73 -9.76 -1.87
CA GLY A 46 -0.50 -11.12 -2.34
C GLY A 46 0.84 -11.67 -1.85
N LEU A 47 1.92 -10.89 -1.95
CA LEU A 47 3.25 -11.24 -1.45
C LEU A 47 3.29 -11.30 0.09
N LEU A 48 2.86 -10.23 0.75
CA LEU A 48 2.96 -10.05 2.21
C LEU A 48 2.16 -11.08 2.99
N ARG A 49 1.06 -11.59 2.41
CA ARG A 49 0.15 -12.51 3.09
C ARG A 49 0.40 -13.98 2.73
N LEU A 50 1.45 -14.29 1.97
CA LEU A 50 1.85 -15.67 1.69
C LEU A 50 2.07 -16.46 2.99
N GLY A 51 1.44 -17.63 3.07
CA GLY A 51 1.53 -18.54 4.22
C GLY A 51 0.64 -18.21 5.41
N LEU A 52 -0.12 -17.11 5.37
CA LEU A 52 -1.09 -16.80 6.44
C LEU A 52 -2.37 -17.64 6.33
N PRO A 53 -2.97 -18.05 7.47
CA PRO A 53 -4.33 -18.57 7.52
C PRO A 53 -5.33 -17.59 6.90
N GLY A 54 -6.36 -18.11 6.21
CA GLY A 54 -7.28 -17.28 5.42
C GLY A 54 -7.96 -16.14 6.20
N HIS A 55 -8.29 -16.33 7.47
CA HIS A 55 -8.89 -15.26 8.30
C HIS A 55 -7.87 -14.16 8.63
N LEU A 56 -6.67 -14.52 9.10
CA LEU A 56 -5.60 -13.55 9.39
C LEU A 56 -5.13 -12.81 8.14
N SER A 57 -5.00 -13.54 7.03
CA SER A 57 -4.69 -12.95 5.73
C SER A 57 -5.72 -11.89 5.37
N ARG A 58 -7.01 -12.24 5.44
CA ARG A 58 -8.09 -11.30 5.09
C ARG A 58 -8.15 -10.08 6.00
N ASP A 59 -7.99 -10.26 7.31
CA ASP A 59 -8.00 -9.15 8.26
C ASP A 59 -6.85 -8.17 8.00
N LEU A 60 -5.64 -8.69 7.73
CA LEU A 60 -4.49 -7.86 7.38
C LEU A 60 -4.63 -7.20 6.00
N ILE A 61 -5.25 -7.87 5.03
CA ILE A 61 -5.57 -7.24 3.75
C ILE A 61 -6.51 -6.05 3.98
N PHE A 62 -7.64 -6.23 4.69
CA PHE A 62 -8.53 -5.12 4.99
C PHE A 62 -7.81 -3.98 5.71
N ALA A 63 -6.98 -4.29 6.71
CA ALA A 63 -6.20 -3.30 7.43
C ALA A 63 -5.28 -2.50 6.49
N HIS A 64 -4.60 -3.18 5.57
CA HIS A 64 -3.72 -2.55 4.58
C HIS A 64 -4.48 -1.69 3.57
N GLU A 65 -5.58 -2.20 3.02
CA GLU A 65 -6.43 -1.43 2.10
C GLU A 65 -6.99 -0.16 2.77
N PHE A 66 -7.35 -0.23 4.06
CA PHE A 66 -7.71 0.97 4.81
C PHE A 66 -6.53 1.89 5.09
N ALA A 67 -5.34 1.34 5.31
CA ALA A 67 -4.13 2.10 5.56
C ALA A 67 -3.71 2.95 4.34
N HIS A 68 -4.00 2.52 3.11
CA HIS A 68 -3.83 3.37 1.92
C HIS A 68 -4.59 4.69 2.08
N PHE A 69 -5.84 4.64 2.52
CA PHE A 69 -6.62 5.86 2.76
C PHE A 69 -6.12 6.65 3.96
N GLN A 70 -5.70 5.98 5.05
CA GLN A 70 -5.14 6.68 6.22
C GLN A 70 -3.85 7.44 5.86
N THR A 71 -3.06 6.92 4.93
CA THR A 71 -1.77 7.50 4.52
C THR A 71 -1.85 8.40 3.28
N ALA A 72 -2.99 8.43 2.59
CA ALA A 72 -3.18 9.20 1.36
C ALA A 72 -2.84 10.70 1.50
N PRO A 73 -3.22 11.43 2.58
CA PRO A 73 -2.83 12.83 2.72
C PRO A 73 -1.31 13.04 2.75
N VAL A 74 -0.57 12.13 3.41
CA VAL A 74 0.90 12.19 3.47
C VAL A 74 1.51 11.85 2.12
N LEU A 75 0.94 10.88 1.39
CA LEU A 75 1.35 10.58 0.02
C LEU A 75 1.15 11.79 -0.91
N PHE A 76 0.04 12.52 -0.79
CA PHE A 76 -0.17 13.72 -1.61
C PHE A 76 0.85 14.82 -1.32
N ALA A 77 1.20 15.02 -0.05
CA ALA A 77 2.30 15.92 0.31
C ALA A 77 3.64 15.46 -0.29
N TYR A 78 3.94 14.16 -0.24
CA TYR A 78 5.12 13.57 -0.87
C TYR A 78 5.14 13.79 -2.39
N MET A 79 4.03 13.51 -3.09
CA MET A 79 3.89 13.72 -4.53
C MET A 79 4.05 15.19 -4.92
N PHE A 80 3.54 16.12 -4.10
CA PHE A 80 3.73 17.54 -4.31
C PHE A 80 5.22 17.94 -4.26
N VAL A 81 5.96 17.46 -3.24
CA VAL A 81 7.41 17.69 -3.13
C VAL A 81 8.15 17.13 -4.35
N ILE A 82 7.86 15.89 -4.74
CA ILE A 82 8.47 15.27 -5.94
C ILE A 82 8.18 16.09 -7.20
N SER A 83 6.94 16.57 -7.36
CA SER A 83 6.54 17.39 -8.52
C SER A 83 7.27 18.73 -8.57
N VAL A 84 7.46 19.40 -7.42
CA VAL A 84 8.26 20.63 -7.33
C VAL A 84 9.72 20.36 -7.70
N LEU A 85 10.31 19.26 -7.23
CA LEU A 85 11.69 18.91 -7.55
C LEU A 85 11.89 18.60 -9.04
N ILE A 86 10.96 17.87 -9.66
CA ILE A 86 10.95 17.62 -11.11
C ILE A 86 10.89 18.95 -11.88
N TYR A 87 9.99 19.85 -11.48
CA TYR A 87 9.84 21.16 -12.11
C TYR A 87 11.14 21.97 -12.03
N VAL A 88 11.81 21.98 -10.87
CA VAL A 88 13.09 22.67 -10.67
C VAL A 88 14.25 22.00 -11.44
N LYS A 89 14.26 20.66 -11.55
CA LYS A 89 15.23 19.91 -12.38
C LYS A 89 15.10 20.27 -13.86
N GLY A 90 13.90 20.64 -14.31
CA GLY A 90 13.61 21.18 -15.64
C GLY A 90 13.45 20.09 -16.70
N ARG A 91 14.54 19.35 -17.03
CA ARG A 91 14.46 18.25 -17.99
C ARG A 91 14.26 16.92 -17.26
N THR A 92 13.15 16.26 -17.56
CA THR A 92 12.84 14.91 -17.08
C THR A 92 12.24 14.12 -18.24
N SER A 93 12.86 13.00 -18.56
CA SER A 93 12.42 12.10 -19.62
C SER A 93 11.13 11.38 -19.24
N MET A 94 10.40 10.88 -20.24
CA MET A 94 9.21 10.04 -19.99
C MET A 94 9.56 8.80 -19.15
N GLY A 95 10.75 8.22 -19.35
CA GLY A 95 11.22 7.07 -18.57
C GLY A 95 11.39 7.39 -17.08
N GLU A 96 11.97 8.55 -16.76
CA GLU A 96 12.07 9.03 -15.38
C GLU A 96 10.69 9.29 -14.76
N ILE A 97 9.75 9.88 -15.50
CA ILE A 97 8.37 10.09 -15.03
C ILE A 97 7.71 8.76 -14.69
N LEU A 98 7.76 7.77 -15.59
CA LEU A 98 7.20 6.44 -15.35
C LEU A 98 7.84 5.77 -14.13
N PHE A 99 9.16 5.87 -14.01
CA PHE A 99 9.87 5.33 -12.86
C PHE A 99 9.46 6.00 -11.54
N LEU A 100 9.27 7.32 -11.55
CA LEU A 100 8.83 8.07 -10.38
C LEU A 100 7.41 7.69 -9.96
N LEU A 101 6.51 7.40 -10.90
CA LEU A 101 5.18 6.86 -10.57
C LEU A 101 5.27 5.50 -9.86
N VAL A 102 6.16 4.61 -10.33
CA VAL A 102 6.43 3.33 -9.66
C VAL A 102 7.02 3.54 -8.26
N SER A 103 7.93 4.50 -8.11
CA SER A 103 8.53 4.87 -6.83
C SER A 103 7.52 5.44 -5.83
N VAL A 104 6.61 6.31 -6.29
CA VAL A 104 5.50 6.84 -5.49
C VAL A 104 4.58 5.70 -5.04
N GLN A 105 4.24 4.76 -5.93
CA GLN A 105 3.44 3.59 -5.55
C GLN A 105 4.16 2.76 -4.49
N ALA A 106 5.45 2.44 -4.68
CA ALA A 106 6.25 1.71 -3.70
C ALA A 106 6.30 2.42 -2.33
N THR A 107 6.40 3.75 -2.34
CA THR A 107 6.35 4.57 -1.12
C THR A 107 5.00 4.41 -0.43
N TRP A 108 3.90 4.45 -1.18
CA TRP A 108 2.55 4.32 -0.61
C TRP A 108 2.31 2.94 0.02
N GLU A 109 2.79 1.87 -0.64
CA GLU A 109 2.75 0.50 -0.11
C GLU A 109 3.51 0.39 1.22
N ILE A 110 4.73 0.92 1.27
CA ILE A 110 5.57 0.95 2.48
C ILE A 110 4.89 1.70 3.61
N MET A 111 4.36 2.89 3.33
CA MET A 111 3.68 3.71 4.32
C MET A 111 2.43 3.01 4.86
N SER A 112 1.65 2.38 3.98
CA SER A 112 0.41 1.69 4.34
C SER A 112 0.70 0.46 5.20
N GLU A 113 1.67 -0.37 4.82
CA GLU A 113 2.06 -1.52 5.63
C GLU A 113 2.70 -1.09 6.96
N SER A 114 3.51 -0.03 6.97
CA SER A 114 4.07 0.54 8.20
C SER A 114 2.95 1.01 9.13
N PHE A 115 1.92 1.66 8.59
CA PHE A 115 0.77 2.09 9.38
C PHE A 115 0.05 0.89 10.01
N VAL A 116 -0.17 -0.20 9.28
CA VAL A 116 -0.75 -1.44 9.83
C VAL A 116 0.11 -2.00 10.96
N MET A 117 1.43 -2.04 10.78
CA MET A 117 2.38 -2.50 11.80
C MET A 117 2.35 -1.63 13.06
N LEU A 118 2.17 -0.32 12.92
CA LEU A 118 2.19 0.62 14.04
C LEU A 118 0.82 0.69 14.77
N GLU A 119 -0.30 0.60 14.05
CA GLU A 119 -1.64 0.66 14.63
C GLU A 119 -1.89 -0.53 15.58
N ASN A 120 -1.37 -1.73 15.27
CA ASN A 120 -1.47 -2.90 16.16
C ASN A 120 -0.27 -3.86 16.02
N SER A 121 0.88 -3.43 16.54
CA SER A 121 2.15 -4.18 16.42
C SER A 121 2.11 -5.57 17.05
N ALA A 122 1.41 -5.74 18.17
CA ALA A 122 1.28 -7.03 18.86
C ALA A 122 0.50 -8.04 18.02
N LEU A 123 -0.65 -7.65 17.47
CA LEU A 123 -1.44 -8.50 16.59
C LEU A 123 -0.70 -8.80 15.28
N TYR A 124 -0.06 -7.79 14.70
CA TYR A 124 0.73 -7.95 13.48
C TYR A 124 1.83 -9.00 13.67
N ARG A 125 2.64 -8.87 14.72
CA ARG A 125 3.72 -9.82 15.02
C ARG A 125 3.17 -11.22 15.29
N LYS A 126 2.10 -11.33 16.08
CA LYS A 126 1.46 -12.62 16.39
C LYS A 126 0.93 -13.31 15.14
N SER A 127 0.38 -12.55 14.19
CA SER A 127 -0.14 -13.10 12.93
C SER A 127 0.94 -13.79 12.09
N TYR A 128 2.19 -13.35 12.23
CA TYR A 128 3.34 -13.84 11.46
C TYR A 128 4.29 -14.76 12.22
N ASP A 129 3.99 -15.13 13.47
CA ASP A 129 4.89 -15.89 14.35
C ASP A 129 5.38 -17.22 13.76
N ARG A 130 4.53 -17.88 12.96
CA ARG A 130 4.82 -19.17 12.31
C ARG A 130 4.91 -19.09 10.78
N VAL A 131 5.06 -17.88 10.25
CA VAL A 131 5.15 -17.64 8.79
C VAL A 131 6.54 -17.15 8.44
N THR A 132 7.11 -17.70 7.37
CA THR A 132 8.42 -17.28 6.85
C THR A 132 8.52 -15.75 6.74
N LYS A 133 9.70 -15.22 7.08
CA LYS A 133 10.00 -13.78 6.97
C LYS A 133 10.31 -13.35 5.55
N LEU A 134 10.63 -14.29 4.65
CA LEU A 134 11.12 -14.00 3.31
C LEU A 134 10.22 -13.06 2.49
N PRO A 135 8.88 -13.26 2.41
CA PRO A 135 8.02 -12.35 1.64
C PRO A 135 8.04 -10.91 2.18
N ARG A 136 8.10 -10.74 3.51
CA ARG A 136 8.20 -9.43 4.15
C ARG A 136 9.55 -8.77 3.85
N ILE A 137 10.64 -9.52 3.96
CA ILE A 137 11.99 -9.01 3.62
C ILE A 137 12.03 -8.53 2.17
N LEU A 138 11.49 -9.32 1.23
CA LEU A 138 11.44 -8.95 -0.19
C LEU A 138 10.59 -7.70 -0.42
N PHE A 139 9.41 -7.61 0.22
CA PHE A 139 8.57 -6.42 0.16
C PHE A 139 9.30 -5.16 0.63
N TRP A 140 9.92 -5.20 1.82
CA TRP A 140 10.62 -4.05 2.37
C TRP A 140 11.86 -3.68 1.55
N ALA A 141 12.62 -4.66 1.09
CA ALA A 141 13.80 -4.43 0.26
C ALA A 141 13.42 -3.81 -1.09
N ALA A 142 12.48 -4.42 -1.82
CA ALA A 142 12.05 -3.93 -3.13
C ALA A 142 11.41 -2.54 -3.03
N GLY A 143 10.49 -2.35 -2.09
CA GLY A 143 9.85 -1.05 -1.87
C GLY A 143 10.87 0.02 -1.47
N GLY A 144 11.81 -0.32 -0.58
CA GLY A 144 12.83 0.61 -0.09
C GLY A 144 13.80 1.03 -1.18
N ILE A 145 14.25 0.08 -2.00
CA ILE A 145 15.10 0.34 -3.17
C ILE A 145 14.38 1.24 -4.18
N LEU A 146 13.13 0.92 -4.54
CA LEU A 146 12.35 1.72 -5.49
C LEU A 146 12.09 3.14 -4.97
N THR A 147 11.79 3.28 -3.68
CA THR A 147 11.60 4.58 -3.01
C THR A 147 12.90 5.40 -3.04
N ALA A 148 14.01 4.80 -2.62
CA ALA A 148 15.32 5.47 -2.61
C ALA A 148 15.79 5.85 -4.02
N ALA A 149 15.60 4.98 -5.00
CA ALA A 149 15.95 5.26 -6.39
C ALA A 149 15.12 6.42 -6.97
N GLY A 150 13.84 6.57 -6.61
CA GLY A 150 13.05 7.73 -7.01
C GLY A 150 13.63 9.04 -6.50
N TRP A 151 14.10 9.06 -5.25
CA TRP A 151 14.83 10.19 -4.69
C TRP A 151 16.12 10.49 -5.45
N VAL A 152 16.89 9.46 -5.83
CA VAL A 152 18.10 9.64 -6.66
C VAL A 152 17.74 10.30 -7.99
N VAL A 153 16.67 9.87 -8.66
CA VAL A 153 16.22 10.44 -9.94
C VAL A 153 15.85 11.93 -9.83
N VAL A 154 15.20 12.37 -8.75
CA VAL A 154 14.85 13.80 -8.61
C VAL A 154 15.98 14.66 -8.09
N LEU A 155 16.93 14.11 -7.34
CA LEU A 155 18.04 14.87 -6.74
C LEU A 155 19.29 14.92 -7.62
N HIS A 156 19.50 13.95 -8.50
CA HIS A 156 20.66 13.91 -9.39
C HIS A 156 20.28 14.35 -10.81
N LYS A 157 21.09 15.24 -11.37
CA LYS A 157 20.97 15.76 -12.73
C LYS A 157 21.46 14.75 -13.75
#